data_AF-A0A8R1EAP6-F1
#
_entry.id   AF-A0A8R1EAP6-F1
#
_cell.length_a   1.000
_cell.length_b   1.000
_cell.length_c   1.000
_cell.angle_alpha   90.00
_cell.angle_beta   90.00
_cell.angle_gamma   90.00
#
_symmetry.space_group_name_H-M   'P 1'
#
loop_
_entity.id
_entity.type
_entity.pdbx_description
1 polymer ?
#
loop_
_entity_poly.entity_id
_entity_poly.type
_entity_poly.pdbx_seq_one_letter_code
_entity_poly.pdbx_strand_id
1 'polypeptide(L)'
;MAEGLIELRESDGVDIASEKGIQYFLDRFYINRISIRMLQNQHLVVFGNVLPESPRHVGCIDPACDVESVVYDAFENARFLCDRYYLTSPSMKLEMHNAADKGKPISIVAVPSHLYHMMFELFK
;
A
#
# COMPACT_ATOMS: atom_id res chain seq x y z
N MET A 1 15.56 -9.96 3.66
CA MET A 1 14.65 -11.12 3.79
C MET A 1 14.34 -11.73 2.44
N ALA A 2 13.87 -10.96 1.45
CA ALA A 2 13.66 -11.47 0.09
C ALA A 2 14.93 -12.11 -0.52
N GLU A 3 16.08 -11.44 -0.40
CA GLU A 3 17.38 -11.97 -0.90
C GLU A 3 17.75 -13.32 -0.27
N GLY A 4 17.69 -13.45 1.06
CA GLY A 4 18.01 -14.73 1.73
C GLY A 4 17.05 -15.88 1.36
N LEU A 5 15.84 -15.58 0.88
CA LEU A 5 14.92 -16.57 0.33
C LEU A 5 15.26 -16.99 -1.10
N ILE A 6 15.77 -16.03 -1.89
CA ILE A 6 16.30 -16.32 -3.24
C ILE A 6 17.53 -17.22 -3.09
N GLU A 7 18.46 -16.88 -2.20
CA GLU A 7 19.64 -17.70 -1.91
C GLU A 7 19.27 -19.11 -1.45
N LEU A 8 18.32 -19.26 -0.52
CA LEU A 8 17.83 -20.57 -0.06
C LEU A 8 17.24 -21.40 -1.22
N ARG A 9 16.50 -20.75 -2.10
CA ARG A 9 15.89 -21.41 -3.27
C ARG A 9 16.95 -21.84 -4.28
N GLU A 10 18.00 -21.05 -4.46
CA GLU A 10 19.10 -21.31 -5.39
C GLU A 10 20.08 -22.37 -4.85
N SER A 11 20.30 -22.46 -3.53
CA SER A 11 21.24 -23.40 -2.91
C SER A 11 20.68 -24.81 -2.74
N ASP A 12 19.52 -24.93 -2.10
CA ASP A 12 19.03 -26.22 -1.57
C ASP A 12 17.76 -26.74 -2.26
N GLY A 13 17.12 -25.91 -3.10
CA GLY A 13 15.77 -26.16 -3.61
C GLY A 13 14.72 -26.07 -2.50
N VAL A 14 13.44 -25.90 -2.87
CA VAL A 14 12.34 -25.76 -1.91
C VAL A 14 11.30 -26.85 -2.20
N ASP A 15 11.00 -27.68 -1.21
CA ASP A 15 9.89 -28.64 -1.30
C ASP A 15 8.55 -27.98 -0.91
N ILE A 16 7.43 -28.61 -1.31
CA ILE A 16 6.08 -28.07 -1.13
C ILE A 16 5.72 -27.89 0.37
N ALA A 17 6.28 -28.70 1.27
CA ALA A 17 6.03 -28.61 2.70
C ALA A 17 6.74 -27.39 3.32
N SER A 18 7.96 -27.14 2.87
CA SER A 18 8.80 -25.99 3.23
C SER A 18 8.22 -24.69 2.68
N GLU A 19 7.67 -24.71 1.47
CA GLU A 19 7.04 -23.55 0.83
C GLU A 19 5.85 -23.01 1.65
N LYS A 20 4.97 -23.89 2.16
CA LYS A 20 3.86 -23.49 3.04
C LYS A 20 4.35 -22.90 4.37
N GLY A 21 5.40 -23.48 4.94
CA GLY A 21 6.01 -22.98 6.18
C GLY A 21 6.64 -21.59 5.99
N ILE A 22 7.35 -21.41 4.87
CA ILE A 22 7.94 -20.14 4.47
C ILE A 22 6.86 -19.09 4.25
N GLN A 23 5.81 -19.39 3.48
CA GLN A 23 4.72 -18.45 3.24
C GLN A 23 4.08 -17.98 4.55
N TYR A 24 3.73 -18.92 5.43
CA TYR A 24 3.17 -18.61 6.74
C TYR A 24 4.09 -17.71 7.58
N PHE A 25 5.39 -17.98 7.55
CA PHE A 25 6.38 -17.16 8.24
C PHE A 25 6.45 -15.74 7.64
N LEU A 26 6.51 -15.63 6.31
CA LEU A 26 6.62 -14.35 5.62
C LEU A 26 5.41 -13.46 5.85
N ASP A 27 4.20 -14.02 5.79
CA ASP A 27 2.97 -13.26 6.03
C ASP A 27 2.98 -12.63 7.42
N ARG A 28 3.35 -13.42 8.45
CA ARG A 28 3.46 -12.93 9.83
C ARG A 28 4.58 -11.93 9.99
N PHE A 29 5.73 -12.18 9.39
CA PHE A 29 6.88 -11.30 9.48
C PHE A 29 6.58 -9.93 8.87
N TYR A 30 6.02 -9.89 7.66
CA TYR A 30 5.74 -8.64 6.97
C TYR A 30 4.57 -7.87 7.60
N ILE A 31 3.50 -8.55 8.05
CA ILE A 31 2.43 -7.89 8.81
C ILE A 31 2.98 -7.29 10.11
N ASN A 32 3.79 -8.03 10.86
CA ASN A 32 4.40 -7.51 12.09
C ASN A 32 5.29 -6.28 11.80
N ARG A 33 6.05 -6.31 10.71
CA ARG A 33 6.87 -5.17 10.28
C ARG A 33 6.02 -3.95 9.91
N ILE A 34 4.89 -4.14 9.22
CA ILE A 34 3.93 -3.07 8.91
C ILE A 34 3.34 -2.50 10.21
N SER A 35 2.93 -3.34 11.15
CA SER A 35 2.41 -2.90 12.45
C SER A 35 3.41 -2.10 13.28
N ILE A 36 4.68 -2.54 13.34
CA ILE A 36 5.74 -1.79 14.04
C ILE A 36 5.95 -0.42 13.40
N ARG A 37 5.99 -0.34 12.06
CA ARG A 37 6.09 0.93 11.33
C ARG A 37 4.89 1.84 11.60
N MET A 38 3.69 1.28 11.64
CA MET A 38 2.46 2.01 11.96
C MET A 38 2.56 2.68 13.34
N LEU A 39 2.93 1.92 14.38
CA LEU A 39 3.07 2.44 15.74
C LEU A 39 4.15 3.53 15.86
N GLN A 40 5.31 3.29 15.25
CA GLN A 40 6.41 4.27 15.24
C GLN A 40 6.03 5.55 14.52
N ASN A 41 5.47 5.45 13.31
CA ASN A 41 5.07 6.61 12.52
C ASN A 41 4.00 7.42 13.26
N GLN A 42 2.99 6.75 13.82
CA GLN A 42 1.95 7.43 14.59
C GLN A 42 2.55 8.23 15.76
N HIS A 43 3.44 7.62 16.55
CA HIS A 43 4.07 8.29 17.68
C HIS A 43 4.93 9.49 17.24
N LEU A 44 5.73 9.32 16.18
CA LEU A 44 6.63 10.36 15.67
C LEU A 44 5.88 11.54 15.05
N VAL A 45 4.74 11.31 14.38
CA VAL A 45 3.95 12.37 13.75
C VAL A 45 3.13 13.13 14.80
N VAL A 46 2.60 12.45 15.81
CA VAL A 46 1.76 13.08 16.82
C VAL A 46 2.57 13.80 17.89
N PHE A 47 3.70 13.22 18.34
CA PHE A 47 4.47 13.72 19.48
C PHE A 47 5.90 14.14 19.12
N GLY A 48 6.38 13.77 17.94
CA GLY A 48 7.74 14.07 17.49
C GLY A 48 7.82 15.34 16.65
N ASN A 49 8.90 15.43 15.87
CA ASN A 49 9.19 16.56 15.00
C ASN A 49 8.76 16.31 13.53
N VAL A 50 8.12 15.17 13.25
CA VAL A 50 7.65 14.85 11.91
C VAL A 50 6.32 15.56 11.70
N LEU A 51 6.25 16.46 10.73
CA LEU A 51 5.00 17.15 10.41
C LEU A 51 4.01 16.19 9.75
N PRO A 52 2.72 16.23 10.11
CA PRO A 52 1.71 15.45 9.41
C PRO A 52 1.59 15.91 7.96
N GLU A 53 1.24 14.99 7.06
CA GLU A 53 1.03 15.30 5.63
C GLU A 53 -0.08 16.34 5.42
N SER A 54 -1.05 16.39 6.33
CA SER A 54 -2.01 17.48 6.39
C SER A 54 -2.52 17.72 7.81
N PRO A 55 -2.89 18.97 8.17
CA PRO A 55 -3.38 19.31 9.51
C PRO A 55 -4.63 18.54 9.95
N ARG A 56 -5.39 17.94 9.02
CA ARG A 56 -6.58 17.15 9.34
C ARG A 56 -6.25 15.72 9.78
N HIS A 57 -5.04 15.24 9.48
CA HIS A 57 -4.64 13.88 9.80
C HIS A 57 -4.43 13.72 11.30
N VAL A 58 -4.83 12.56 11.82
CA VAL A 58 -4.48 12.13 13.17
C VAL A 58 -3.26 11.23 13.05
N GLY A 59 -2.07 11.83 13.14
CA GLY A 59 -0.82 11.13 12.83
C GLY A 59 -0.75 10.79 11.34
N CYS A 60 -0.65 9.49 11.01
CA CYS A 60 -0.69 9.03 9.61
C CYS A 60 -2.10 8.59 9.14
N ILE A 61 -3.14 8.75 9.96
CA ILE A 61 -4.52 8.35 9.64
C ILE A 61 -5.29 9.57 9.11
N ASP A 62 -5.89 9.44 7.92
CA ASP A 62 -6.86 10.41 7.40
C ASP A 62 -8.27 10.00 7.85
N PRO A 63 -8.96 10.82 8.67
CA PRO A 63 -10.33 10.53 9.07
C PRO A 63 -11.34 10.67 7.92
N ALA A 64 -10.96 11.33 6.83
CA ALA A 64 -11.79 11.50 5.64
C ALA A 64 -10.93 11.28 4.38
N CYS A 65 -10.29 10.11 4.30
CA CYS A 65 -9.47 9.72 3.15
C CYS A 65 -10.35 9.72 1.90
N ASP A 66 -9.94 10.47 0.87
CA ASP A 66 -10.57 10.46 -0.43
C ASP A 66 -10.05 9.26 -1.24
N VAL A 67 -10.90 8.25 -1.41
CA VAL A 67 -10.51 7.00 -2.09
C VAL A 67 -10.21 7.27 -3.56
N GLU A 68 -10.96 8.16 -4.20
CA GLU A 68 -10.81 8.48 -5.62
C GLU A 68 -9.42 9.11 -5.88
N SER A 69 -9.04 10.10 -5.08
CA SER A 69 -7.75 10.77 -5.24
C SER A 69 -6.57 9.81 -5.06
N VAL A 70 -6.61 8.93 -4.05
CA VAL A 70 -5.52 7.97 -3.78
C VAL A 70 -5.38 6.96 -4.92
N VAL A 71 -6.49 6.51 -5.50
CA VAL A 71 -6.50 5.60 -6.66
C VAL A 71 -5.92 6.31 -7.90
N TYR A 72 -6.30 7.55 -8.16
CA TYR A 72 -5.74 8.34 -9.26
C TYR A 72 -4.23 8.56 -9.10
N ASP A 73 -3.77 8.93 -7.91
CA ASP A 73 -2.34 9.13 -7.64
C ASP A 73 -1.54 7.84 -7.86
N ALA A 74 -2.07 6.71 -7.40
CA ALA A 74 -1.44 5.40 -7.62
C ALA A 74 -1.40 5.02 -9.10
N PHE A 75 -2.50 5.25 -9.82
CA PHE A 75 -2.59 4.97 -11.25
C PHE A 75 -1.60 5.82 -12.06
N GLU A 76 -1.55 7.14 -11.83
CA GLU A 76 -0.67 8.04 -12.58
C GLU A 76 0.82 7.70 -12.37
N ASN A 77 1.20 7.29 -11.17
CA ASN A 77 2.57 6.83 -10.91
C ASN A 77 2.88 5.48 -11.57
N ALA A 78 1.95 4.52 -11.55
CA ALA A 78 2.12 3.25 -12.25
C ALA A 78 2.17 3.44 -13.78
N ARG A 79 1.31 4.32 -14.29
CA ARG A 79 1.27 4.75 -15.68
C ARG A 79 2.58 5.40 -16.11
N PHE A 80 3.12 6.32 -15.32
CA PHE A 80 4.41 6.96 -15.59
C PHE A 80 5.54 5.95 -15.72
N LEU A 81 5.57 4.92 -14.86
CA LEU A 81 6.53 3.82 -15.00
C LEU A 81 6.27 3.02 -16.28
N CYS A 82 5.03 2.65 -16.55
CA CYS A 82 4.65 1.91 -17.75
C CYS A 82 5.05 2.65 -19.04
N ASP A 83 4.72 3.93 -19.16
CA ASP A 83 5.10 4.79 -20.29
C ASP A 83 6.62 4.87 -20.46
N ARG A 84 7.38 4.90 -19.36
CA ARG A 84 8.84 4.92 -19.41
C ARG A 84 9.44 3.63 -20.00
N TYR A 85 8.85 2.47 -19.71
CA TYR A 85 9.36 1.17 -20.18
C TYR A 85 8.79 0.76 -21.54
N TYR A 86 7.54 1.14 -21.82
CA TYR A 86 6.77 0.62 -22.96
C TYR A 86 6.32 1.71 -23.94
N LEU A 87 6.64 2.99 -23.68
CA LEU A 87 6.25 4.17 -24.48
C LEU A 87 4.74 4.37 -24.62
N THR A 88 3.94 3.58 -23.88
CA THR A 88 2.50 3.62 -23.88
C THR A 88 1.96 2.94 -22.62
N SER A 89 0.71 3.24 -22.29
CA SER A 89 0.01 2.75 -21.12
C SER A 89 -1.50 2.74 -21.38
N PRO A 90 -2.25 1.83 -20.72
CA PRO A 90 -3.71 1.85 -20.78
C PRO A 90 -4.28 3.09 -20.06
N SER A 91 -5.49 3.51 -20.43
CA SER A 91 -6.24 4.51 -19.68
C SER A 91 -7.05 3.88 -18.54
N MET A 92 -7.31 4.66 -17.48
CA MET A 92 -8.19 4.26 -16.38
C MET A 92 -9.57 4.89 -16.54
N LYS A 93 -10.61 4.07 -16.34
CA LYS A 93 -11.98 4.54 -16.13
C LYS A 93 -12.38 4.19 -14.69
N LEU A 94 -12.58 5.20 -13.86
CA LEU A 94 -13.01 5.03 -12.48
C LEU A 94 -14.50 5.36 -12.35
N GLU A 95 -15.25 4.47 -11.69
CA GLU A 95 -16.66 4.68 -11.39
C GLU A 95 -16.89 4.45 -9.89
N MET A 96 -17.42 5.46 -9.21
CA MET A 96 -17.63 5.44 -7.77
C MET A 96 -19.11 5.24 -7.44
N HIS A 97 -19.42 4.19 -6.68
CA HIS A 97 -20.78 3.89 -6.25
C HIS A 97 -20.91 3.87 -4.72
N ASN A 98 -21.36 4.99 -4.15
CA ASN A 98 -21.62 5.10 -2.72
C ASN A 98 -23.05 4.67 -2.38
N ALA A 99 -23.22 3.44 -1.89
CA ALA A 99 -24.52 2.91 -1.49
C ALA A 99 -25.05 3.51 -0.18
N ALA A 100 -24.16 3.95 0.71
CA ALA A 100 -24.52 4.55 2.01
C ALA A 100 -25.00 5.99 1.83
N ASP A 101 -24.32 6.77 1.01
CA ASP A 101 -24.62 8.17 0.69
C ASP A 101 -24.64 8.39 -0.83
N LYS A 102 -25.79 8.13 -1.46
CA LYS A 102 -25.94 8.23 -2.92
C LYS A 102 -25.52 9.62 -3.42
N GLY A 103 -24.61 9.64 -4.41
CA GLY A 103 -24.14 10.85 -5.07
C GLY A 103 -23.04 11.61 -4.32
N LYS A 104 -22.62 11.15 -3.13
CA LYS A 104 -21.44 11.69 -2.45
C LYS A 104 -20.18 10.90 -2.81
N PRO A 105 -18.99 11.53 -2.76
CA PRO A 105 -17.72 10.83 -2.86
C PRO A 105 -17.61 9.70 -1.83
N ILE A 106 -16.82 8.67 -2.13
CA ILE A 106 -16.52 7.60 -1.18
C ILE A 106 -15.35 8.07 -0.33
N SER A 107 -15.58 8.22 0.97
CA SER A 107 -14.56 8.57 1.95
C SER A 107 -14.53 7.55 3.09
N ILE A 108 -13.32 7.20 3.53
CA ILE A 108 -13.10 6.22 4.60
C ILE A 108 -12.05 6.73 5.59
N VAL A 109 -12.09 6.20 6.82
CA VAL A 109 -11.00 6.38 7.79
C VAL A 109 -9.90 5.38 7.46
N ALA A 110 -8.76 5.84 6.94
CA ALA A 110 -7.67 4.98 6.51
C ALA A 110 -6.31 5.67 6.61
N VAL A 111 -5.24 4.89 6.43
CA VAL A 111 -3.89 5.42 6.20
C VAL A 111 -3.71 5.54 4.68
N PRO A 112 -3.67 6.76 4.10
CA PRO A 112 -3.64 6.94 2.64
C PRO A 112 -2.48 6.21 1.97
N SER A 113 -1.30 6.23 2.59
CA SER A 113 -0.11 5.55 2.06
C SER A 113 -0.25 4.02 1.97
N HIS A 114 -0.97 3.38 2.89
CA HIS A 114 -1.25 1.93 2.78
C HIS A 114 -2.17 1.63 1.59
N LEU A 115 -3.22 2.44 1.40
CA LEU A 115 -4.12 2.29 0.25
C LEU A 115 -3.40 2.56 -1.07
N TYR A 116 -2.60 3.62 -1.12
CA TYR A 116 -1.75 3.95 -2.27
C TYR A 116 -0.85 2.77 -2.66
N HIS A 117 -0.12 2.18 -1.70
CA HIS A 117 0.77 1.05 -1.98
C HIS A 117 0.01 -0.16 -2.53
N MET A 118 -1.16 -0.49 -1.98
CA MET A 118 -1.97 -1.59 -2.51
C MET A 118 -2.43 -1.31 -3.95
N MET A 119 -2.97 -0.11 -4.22
CA MET A 119 -3.45 0.24 -5.56
C MET A 119 -2.30 0.32 -6.58
N PHE A 120 -1.18 0.92 -6.20
CA PHE A 120 -0.01 1.06 -7.06
C PHE A 120 0.57 -0.30 -7.47
N GLU A 121 0.68 -1.25 -6.54
CA GLU A 121 1.13 -2.61 -6.87
C GLU A 121 0.13 -3.38 -7.75
N LEU A 122 -1.17 -3.08 -7.67
CA LEU A 122 -2.18 -3.67 -8.56
C LEU A 122 -2.17 -3.05 -9.96
N PHE A 123 -1.76 -1.78 -10.09
CA PHE A 123 -1.72 -1.08 -11.38
C PHE A 123 -0.46 -1.35 -12.21
N LYS A 124 0.69 -1.55 -11.56
CA LYS A 124 1.97 -1.83 -12.24
C LYS A 124 1.96 -3.15 -13.02
#